data_AF-A0AA35WM70-F1
#
_entry.id   AF-A0AA35WM70-F1
#
_cell.length_a   1.000
_cell.length_b   1.000
_cell.length_c   1.000
_cell.angle_alpha   90.00
_cell.angle_beta   90.00
_cell.angle_gamma   90.00
#
_symmetry.space_group_name_H-M   'P 1'
#
loop_
_entity.id
_entity.type
_entity.pdbx_description
1 polymer ?
#
loop_
_entity_poly.entity_id
_entity_poly.type
_entity_poly.pdbx_seq_one_letter_code
_entity_poly.pdbx_strand_id
1 'polypeptide(L)'
;MAYEYCDKKRIPYRKCGKLIVAVENEEVPRLQSLYDRGRENGVADLRLLDSTQLRDIEPHCRGKVAIHSPSTGIVDWGRVTRAYGEDFKEMGGHVYTNFKVNRFSVNKTLRRGSEQYNVVTEAAGKPALTSQHVIACCGLYSDRVAVLSGCSPEPRIVPFRGEYLLLRPEKSHLVRGNIYPVPDPQFPFLGVHFTPRMDGEVWLGPNAVLALAREGYSATDFNWEDFKEILRFRYLQ
;
A
#
# COMPACT_ATOMS: atom_id res chain seq x y z
N MET A 1 -6.49 -10.65 -13.18
CA MET A 1 -5.88 -9.31 -13.18
C MET A 1 -4.41 -9.33 -12.74
N ALA A 2 -4.04 -9.30 -11.44
CA ALA A 2 -2.61 -9.17 -11.06
C ALA A 2 -1.73 -10.37 -11.47
N TYR A 3 -2.16 -11.60 -11.20
CA TYR A 3 -1.39 -12.81 -11.60
C TYR A 3 -1.23 -12.93 -13.10
N GLU A 4 -2.31 -12.71 -13.85
CA GLU A 4 -2.30 -12.72 -15.31
C GLU A 4 -1.33 -11.68 -15.91
N TYR A 5 -1.27 -10.48 -15.34
CA TYR A 5 -0.28 -9.48 -15.75
C TYR A 5 1.15 -9.96 -15.46
N CYS A 6 1.38 -10.55 -14.29
CA CYS A 6 2.68 -11.11 -13.96
C CYS A 6 3.07 -12.27 -14.88
N ASP A 7 2.13 -13.15 -15.24
CA ASP A 7 2.35 -14.23 -16.21
C ASP A 7 2.72 -13.65 -17.58
N LYS A 8 1.94 -12.69 -18.08
CA LYS A 8 2.17 -12.00 -19.36
C LYS A 8 3.56 -11.33 -19.42
N LYS A 9 3.97 -10.68 -18.33
CA LYS A 9 5.25 -9.96 -18.23
C LYS A 9 6.40 -10.80 -17.68
N ARG A 10 6.16 -12.09 -17.42
CA ARG A 10 7.13 -13.02 -16.82
C ARG A 10 7.76 -12.46 -15.54
N ILE A 11 6.93 -11.84 -14.69
CA ILE A 11 7.31 -11.32 -13.38
C ILE A 11 7.12 -12.46 -12.36
N PRO A 12 8.19 -12.89 -11.67
CA PRO A 12 8.07 -13.93 -10.66
C PRO A 12 7.16 -13.49 -9.51
N TYR A 13 6.23 -14.36 -9.15
CA TYR A 13 5.40 -14.25 -7.95
C TYR A 13 5.28 -15.61 -7.27
N ARG A 14 4.77 -15.64 -6.04
CA ARG A 14 4.48 -16.88 -5.31
C ARG A 14 3.11 -16.84 -4.66
N LYS A 15 2.24 -17.80 -4.97
CA LYS A 15 0.97 -18.04 -4.26
C LYS A 15 1.23 -18.84 -2.99
N CYS A 16 1.80 -18.18 -1.98
CA CYS A 16 2.17 -18.81 -0.71
C CYS A 16 1.01 -18.92 0.29
N GLY A 17 -0.17 -18.38 -0.05
CA GLY A 17 -1.32 -18.35 0.83
C GLY A 17 -1.18 -17.36 1.98
N LYS A 18 -2.25 -17.29 2.78
CA LYS A 18 -2.31 -16.50 4.02
C LYS A 18 -3.17 -17.19 5.07
N LEU A 19 -2.66 -17.29 6.29
CA LEU A 19 -3.43 -17.59 7.48
C LEU A 19 -3.75 -16.31 8.26
N ILE A 20 -5.01 -16.14 8.63
CA ILE A 20 -5.45 -15.19 9.65
C ILE A 20 -5.83 -16.01 10.88
N VAL A 21 -5.12 -15.85 11.98
CA VAL A 21 -5.13 -16.80 13.10
C VAL A 21 -5.70 -16.16 14.35
N ALA A 22 -6.72 -16.80 14.93
CA ALA A 22 -7.22 -16.47 16.26
C ALA A 22 -6.41 -17.26 17.29
N VAL A 23 -5.71 -16.55 18.18
CA VAL A 23 -4.92 -17.12 19.28
C VAL A 23 -5.71 -17.13 20.58
N GLU A 24 -6.62 -16.17 20.77
CA GLU A 24 -7.49 -16.05 21.95
C GLU A 24 -8.97 -16.37 21.64
N ASN A 25 -9.75 -16.74 22.66
CA ASN A 25 -11.16 -17.13 22.48
C ASN A 25 -12.02 -15.95 22.01
N GLU A 26 -11.69 -14.75 22.47
CA GLU A 26 -12.37 -13.48 22.19
C GLU A 26 -12.16 -13.03 20.73
N GLU A 27 -11.17 -13.59 20.05
CA GLU A 27 -10.90 -13.34 18.63
C GLU A 27 -11.75 -14.21 17.70
N VAL A 28 -12.24 -15.36 18.18
CA VAL A 28 -12.97 -16.35 17.35
C VAL A 28 -14.22 -15.74 16.70
N PRO A 29 -15.10 -15.01 17.42
CA PRO A 29 -16.27 -14.38 16.79
C PRO A 29 -15.87 -13.35 15.73
N ARG A 30 -14.80 -12.58 15.98
CA ARG A 30 -14.28 -11.56 15.04
C ARG A 30 -13.70 -12.20 13.79
N LEU A 31 -12.98 -13.31 13.94
CA LEU A 31 -12.49 -14.12 12.82
C LEU A 31 -13.67 -14.64 11.99
N GLN A 32 -14.72 -15.17 12.61
CA GLN A 32 -15.91 -15.64 11.90
C GLN A 32 -16.56 -14.53 11.08
N SER A 33 -16.78 -13.34 11.67
CA SER A 33 -17.30 -12.18 10.93
C SER A 33 -16.38 -11.72 9.79
N LEU A 34 -15.07 -11.90 9.92
CA LEU A 34 -14.12 -11.63 8.84
C LEU A 34 -14.22 -12.66 7.71
N TYR A 35 -14.42 -13.93 8.03
CA TYR A 35 -14.65 -15.00 7.06
C TYR A 35 -15.93 -14.75 6.25
N ASP A 36 -17.02 -14.42 6.92
CA ASP A 36 -18.32 -14.19 6.28
C ASP A 36 -18.25 -12.98 5.34
N ARG A 37 -17.67 -11.85 5.79
CA ARG A 37 -17.40 -10.69 4.91
C ARG A 37 -16.50 -11.03 3.73
N GLY A 38 -15.50 -11.90 3.92
CA GLY A 38 -14.64 -12.37 2.85
C GLY A 38 -15.42 -13.11 1.75
N ARG A 39 -16.39 -13.95 2.15
CA ARG A 39 -17.28 -14.65 1.22
C ARG A 39 -18.24 -13.71 0.52
N GLU A 40 -18.83 -12.75 1.24
CA GLU A 40 -19.70 -11.71 0.68
C GLU A 40 -18.95 -10.85 -0.37
N ASN A 41 -17.67 -10.58 -0.13
CA ASN A 41 -16.79 -9.88 -1.08
C ASN A 41 -16.34 -10.75 -2.26
N GLY A 42 -16.83 -11.99 -2.40
CA GLY A 42 -16.53 -12.86 -3.52
C GLY A 42 -15.20 -13.62 -3.43
N VAL A 43 -14.56 -13.68 -2.25
CA VAL A 43 -13.34 -14.49 -2.05
C VAL A 43 -13.75 -15.96 -1.83
N ALA A 44 -14.02 -16.65 -2.92
CA ALA A 44 -14.67 -17.96 -2.91
C ALA A 44 -13.81 -19.12 -2.38
N ASP A 45 -12.49 -18.98 -2.33
CA ASP A 45 -11.54 -20.02 -1.96
C ASP A 45 -11.11 -19.98 -0.47
N LEU A 46 -11.75 -19.11 0.33
CA LEU A 46 -11.52 -19.05 1.77
C LEU A 46 -11.93 -20.36 2.45
N ARG A 47 -11.13 -20.79 3.42
CA ARG A 47 -11.43 -21.95 4.27
C ARG A 47 -11.31 -21.56 5.73
N LEU A 48 -12.29 -21.95 6.52
CA LEU A 48 -12.16 -21.93 7.98
C LEU A 48 -11.48 -23.22 8.42
N LEU A 49 -10.44 -23.10 9.25
CA LEU A 49 -9.59 -24.19 9.69
C LEU A 49 -9.62 -24.30 11.21
N ASP A 50 -9.63 -25.54 11.70
CA ASP A 50 -9.31 -25.83 13.08
C ASP A 50 -7.78 -25.80 13.35
N SER A 51 -7.40 -25.96 14.62
CA SER A 51 -6.00 -25.96 15.05
C SER A 51 -5.13 -27.07 14.42
N THR A 52 -5.71 -28.20 14.02
CA THR A 52 -4.98 -29.30 13.38
C THR A 52 -4.73 -28.97 11.92
N GLN A 53 -5.78 -28.58 11.19
CA GLN A 53 -5.69 -28.18 9.78
C GLN A 53 -4.80 -26.96 9.57
N LEU A 54 -4.75 -26.03 10.53
CA LEU A 54 -3.79 -24.91 10.52
C LEU A 54 -2.34 -25.40 10.52
N ARG A 55 -2.02 -26.41 11.35
CA ARG A 55 -0.66 -26.95 11.47
C ARG A 55 -0.22 -27.74 10.25
N ASP A 56 -1.17 -28.33 9.51
CA ASP A 56 -0.86 -28.97 8.22
C ASP A 56 -0.33 -27.96 7.19
N ILE A 57 -0.76 -26.70 7.28
CA ILE A 57 -0.34 -25.61 6.38
C ILE A 57 0.91 -24.91 6.92
N GLU A 58 0.86 -24.44 8.17
CA GLU A 58 1.97 -23.78 8.88
C GLU A 58 2.34 -24.58 10.14
N PRO A 59 3.26 -25.56 10.05
CA PRO A 59 3.58 -26.49 11.14
C PRO A 59 4.07 -25.84 12.44
N HIS A 60 4.62 -24.64 12.34
CA HIS A 60 5.15 -23.88 13.46
C HIS A 60 4.19 -22.81 13.99
N CYS A 61 3.03 -22.64 13.35
CA CYS A 61 1.99 -21.72 13.79
C CYS A 61 1.10 -22.38 14.84
N ARG A 62 0.65 -21.60 15.82
CA ARG A 62 -0.28 -22.03 16.86
C ARG A 62 -1.47 -21.07 16.91
N GLY A 63 -2.67 -21.63 16.99
CA GLY A 63 -3.92 -20.88 17.09
C GLY A 63 -5.09 -21.82 17.37
N LYS A 64 -6.23 -21.24 17.76
CA LYS A 64 -7.48 -21.97 18.04
C LYS A 64 -8.20 -22.32 16.75
N VAL A 65 -8.39 -21.32 15.89
CA VAL A 65 -9.00 -21.42 14.55
C VAL A 65 -8.36 -20.40 13.62
N ALA A 66 -8.45 -20.62 12.31
CA ALA A 66 -7.89 -19.69 11.33
C ALA A 66 -8.71 -19.61 10.03
N ILE A 67 -8.60 -18.48 9.34
CA ILE A 67 -8.99 -18.37 7.94
C ILE A 67 -7.77 -18.63 7.08
N HIS A 68 -7.88 -19.55 6.12
CA HIS A 68 -6.91 -19.71 5.08
C HIS A 68 -7.41 -19.10 3.77
N SER A 69 -6.61 -18.19 3.20
CA SER A 69 -6.77 -17.64 1.86
C SER A 69 -5.65 -18.18 0.95
N PRO A 70 -5.91 -19.25 0.19
CA PRO A 70 -4.87 -19.93 -0.58
C PRO A 70 -4.40 -19.13 -1.81
N SER A 71 -5.25 -18.28 -2.37
CA SER A 71 -4.90 -17.41 -3.50
C SER A 71 -4.03 -16.19 -3.14
N THR A 72 -3.86 -15.89 -1.84
CA THR A 72 -2.96 -14.81 -1.41
C THR A 72 -1.51 -15.14 -1.82
N GLY A 73 -0.78 -14.13 -2.27
CA GLY A 73 0.60 -14.31 -2.73
C GLY A 73 1.45 -13.07 -2.58
N ILE A 74 2.72 -13.22 -2.97
CA ILE A 74 3.76 -12.21 -2.87
C ILE A 74 4.41 -11.98 -4.23
N VAL A 75 4.86 -10.75 -4.47
CA VAL A 75 5.53 -10.30 -5.70
C VAL A 75 6.42 -9.09 -5.37
N ASP A 76 7.46 -8.86 -6.16
CA ASP A 76 8.20 -7.60 -6.12
C ASP A 76 7.39 -6.50 -6.83
N TRP A 77 6.67 -5.71 -6.04
CA TRP A 77 5.89 -4.58 -6.56
C TRP A 77 6.74 -3.50 -7.22
N GLY A 78 8.01 -3.33 -6.82
CA GLY A 78 8.93 -2.42 -7.52
C GLY A 78 9.19 -2.88 -8.94
N ARG A 79 9.34 -4.20 -9.15
CA ARG A 79 9.45 -4.79 -10.50
C ARG A 79 8.15 -4.65 -11.29
N VAL A 80 6.99 -4.86 -10.66
CA VAL A 80 5.68 -4.65 -11.30
C VAL A 80 5.50 -3.20 -11.74
N THR A 81 5.81 -2.23 -10.88
CA THR A 81 5.71 -0.80 -11.20
C THR A 81 6.65 -0.40 -12.35
N ARG A 82 7.89 -0.91 -12.35
CA ARG A 82 8.81 -0.70 -13.49
C ARG A 82 8.24 -1.27 -14.79
N ALA A 83 7.67 -2.47 -14.75
CA ALA A 83 7.02 -3.06 -15.92
C ALA A 83 5.85 -2.20 -16.43
N TYR A 84 4.96 -1.70 -15.54
CA TYR A 84 3.92 -0.76 -15.96
C TYR A 84 4.48 0.51 -16.61
N GLY A 85 5.62 1.01 -16.11
CA GLY A 85 6.31 2.15 -16.71
C GLY A 85 6.84 1.86 -18.12
N GLU A 86 7.35 0.65 -18.37
CA GLU A 86 7.79 0.24 -19.72
C GLU A 86 6.59 0.03 -20.66
N ASP A 87 5.51 -0.60 -20.20
CA ASP A 87 4.26 -0.74 -20.97
C ASP A 87 3.73 0.62 -21.43
N PHE A 88 3.75 1.60 -20.53
CA PHE A 88 3.32 2.95 -20.84
C PHE A 88 4.20 3.62 -21.91
N LYS A 89 5.53 3.40 -21.87
CA LYS A 89 6.46 3.90 -22.90
C LYS A 89 6.29 3.19 -24.24
N GLU A 90 6.07 1.87 -24.24
CA GLU A 90 5.80 1.08 -25.44
C GLU A 90 4.53 1.57 -26.16
N MET A 91 3.54 2.07 -25.41
CA MET A 91 2.34 2.70 -25.94
C MET A 91 2.53 4.15 -26.39
N GLY A 92 3.77 4.67 -26.38
CA GLY A 92 4.11 6.04 -26.78
C GLY A 92 4.05 7.08 -25.66
N GLY A 93 3.85 6.66 -24.41
CA GLY A 93 3.89 7.52 -23.24
C GLY A 93 5.30 7.96 -22.85
N HIS A 94 5.41 9.06 -22.10
CA HIS A 94 6.68 9.56 -21.58
C HIS A 94 6.71 9.52 -20.05
N VAL A 95 7.78 8.96 -19.48
CA VAL A 95 8.00 8.95 -18.03
C VAL A 95 9.12 9.92 -17.69
N TYR A 96 8.78 11.01 -16.99
CA TYR A 96 9.73 11.99 -16.49
C TYR A 96 10.00 11.76 -15.00
N THR A 97 11.22 11.34 -14.67
CA THR A 97 11.72 11.30 -13.29
C THR A 97 12.38 12.62 -12.93
N ASN A 98 12.59 12.88 -11.63
CA ASN A 98 13.12 14.15 -11.14
C ASN A 98 12.30 15.37 -11.64
N PHE A 99 10.99 15.20 -11.78
CA PHE A 99 10.03 16.21 -12.20
C PHE A 99 9.00 16.41 -11.09
N LYS A 100 9.36 17.21 -10.08
CA LYS A 100 8.44 17.57 -9.00
C LYS A 100 7.52 18.67 -9.51
N VAL A 101 6.22 18.39 -9.62
CA VAL A 101 5.23 19.40 -9.99
C VAL A 101 5.06 20.36 -8.82
N ASN A 102 5.34 21.63 -9.06
CA ASN A 102 5.28 22.68 -8.03
C ASN A 102 4.13 23.66 -8.28
N ARG A 103 3.55 23.66 -9.49
CA ARG A 103 2.47 24.56 -9.85
C ARG A 103 1.64 24.01 -11.01
N PHE A 104 0.35 24.29 -10.93
CA PHE A 104 -0.58 24.18 -12.04
C PHE A 104 -1.02 25.58 -12.47
N SER A 105 -1.15 25.80 -13.77
CA SER A 105 -1.80 26.99 -14.32
C SER A 105 -2.65 26.63 -15.53
N VAL A 106 -3.60 27.50 -15.88
CA VAL A 106 -4.43 27.32 -17.07
C VAL A 106 -3.96 28.31 -18.12
N ASN A 107 -3.68 27.83 -19.33
CA ASN A 107 -3.32 28.71 -20.43
C ASN A 107 -4.53 29.53 -20.89
N LYS A 108 -4.54 30.83 -20.56
CA LYS A 108 -5.64 31.77 -20.86
C LYS A 108 -5.64 32.30 -22.30
N THR A 109 -4.67 31.94 -23.14
CA THR A 109 -4.63 32.41 -24.55
C THR A 109 -5.63 31.71 -25.47
N LEU A 110 -6.29 30.65 -25.00
CA LEU A 110 -7.40 30.06 -25.72
C LEU A 110 -8.69 30.87 -25.48
N ARG A 111 -9.39 31.20 -26.58
CA ARG A 111 -10.59 32.03 -26.58
C ARG A 111 -11.65 31.50 -25.62
N ARG A 112 -12.38 32.40 -24.94
CA ARG A 112 -13.62 32.10 -24.21
C ARG A 112 -14.52 31.23 -25.11
N GLY A 113 -14.72 29.96 -24.75
CA GLY A 113 -15.53 29.00 -25.50
C GLY A 113 -14.80 27.80 -26.09
N SER A 114 -13.46 27.71 -26.03
CA SER A 114 -12.77 26.44 -26.29
C SER A 114 -12.81 25.56 -25.05
N GLU A 115 -13.39 24.36 -25.14
CA GLU A 115 -13.46 23.37 -24.04
C GLU A 115 -12.10 22.75 -23.67
N GLN A 116 -11.01 23.20 -24.28
CA GLN A 116 -9.66 22.66 -24.04
C GLN A 116 -9.03 23.32 -22.81
N TYR A 117 -9.15 22.65 -21.66
CA TYR A 117 -8.43 22.99 -20.44
C TYR A 117 -6.94 22.64 -20.60
N ASN A 118 -6.16 23.57 -21.15
CA ASN A 118 -4.71 23.41 -21.22
C ASN A 118 -4.10 23.68 -19.84
N VAL A 119 -4.04 22.63 -19.03
CA VAL A 119 -3.33 22.65 -17.75
C VAL A 119 -1.84 22.62 -18.05
N VAL A 120 -1.14 23.64 -17.59
CA VAL A 120 0.31 23.74 -17.62
C VAL A 120 0.84 23.28 -16.27
N THR A 121 1.71 22.28 -16.30
CA THR A 121 2.41 21.74 -15.13
C THR A 121 3.85 22.20 -15.14
N GLU A 122 4.29 22.79 -14.03
CA GLU A 122 5.62 23.39 -13.92
C GLU A 122 6.44 22.64 -12.86
N ALA A 123 7.68 22.33 -13.22
CA ALA A 123 8.70 21.80 -12.31
C ALA A 123 9.95 22.68 -12.36
N ALA A 124 10.57 22.90 -11.20
CA ALA A 124 11.72 23.80 -11.10
C ALA A 124 12.88 23.34 -12.00
N GLY A 125 13.38 24.23 -12.86
CA GLY A 125 14.50 23.95 -13.76
C GLY A 125 14.18 22.95 -14.89
N LYS A 126 12.89 22.69 -15.18
CA LYS A 126 12.44 21.80 -16.25
C LYS A 126 11.47 22.53 -17.20
N PRO A 127 11.37 22.11 -18.47
CA PRO A 127 10.33 22.61 -19.37
C PRO A 127 8.94 22.32 -18.81
N ALA A 128 8.03 23.29 -18.93
CA ALA A 128 6.64 23.09 -18.55
C ALA A 128 5.93 22.12 -19.52
N LEU A 129 5.04 21.28 -19.00
CA LEU A 129 4.24 20.36 -19.80
C LEU A 129 2.81 20.86 -19.88
N THR A 130 2.24 20.86 -21.09
CA THR A 130 0.83 21.23 -21.32
C THR A 130 0.02 19.97 -21.61
N SER A 131 -1.12 19.83 -20.94
CA SER A 131 -2.02 18.68 -21.07
C SER A 131 -3.48 19.12 -21.01
N GLN A 132 -4.37 18.39 -21.67
CA GLN A 132 -5.82 18.62 -21.61
C GLN A 132 -6.44 18.11 -20.30
N HIS A 133 -5.85 17.05 -19.74
CA HIS A 133 -6.30 16.40 -18.52
C HIS A 133 -5.10 16.08 -17.65
N VAL A 134 -5.31 16.13 -16.33
CA VAL A 134 -4.34 15.72 -15.32
C VAL A 134 -5.01 14.74 -14.38
N ILE A 135 -4.36 13.60 -14.13
CA ILE A 135 -4.76 12.63 -13.12
C ILE A 135 -3.70 12.67 -12.02
N ALA A 136 -4.09 13.07 -10.80
CA ALA A 136 -3.19 13.14 -9.66
C ALA A 136 -3.18 11.80 -8.90
N CYS A 137 -2.03 11.13 -8.89
CA CYS A 137 -1.80 9.87 -8.15
C CYS A 137 -0.62 10.03 -7.18
N CYS A 138 -0.66 11.07 -6.35
CA CYS A 138 0.52 11.59 -5.65
C CYS A 138 0.76 11.00 -4.25
N GLY A 139 0.12 9.87 -3.92
CA GLY A 139 0.34 9.16 -2.66
C GLY A 139 0.27 10.08 -1.44
N LEU A 140 1.35 10.09 -0.65
CA LEU A 140 1.50 10.91 0.55
C LEU A 140 1.53 12.43 0.29
N TYR A 141 1.38 12.92 -0.94
CA TYR A 141 1.28 14.35 -1.26
C TYR A 141 -0.04 14.73 -1.93
N SER A 142 -1.01 13.83 -1.99
CA SER A 142 -2.25 14.05 -2.76
C SER A 142 -3.05 15.26 -2.29
N ASP A 143 -3.11 15.54 -0.99
CA ASP A 143 -3.75 16.72 -0.40
C ASP A 143 -3.04 18.03 -0.79
N ARG A 144 -1.70 18.05 -0.79
CA ARG A 144 -0.92 19.21 -1.27
C ARG A 144 -1.12 19.45 -2.76
N VAL A 145 -1.11 18.40 -3.56
CA VAL A 145 -1.32 18.51 -5.01
C VAL A 145 -2.74 18.99 -5.32
N ALA A 146 -3.74 18.57 -4.54
CA ALA A 146 -5.10 19.10 -4.64
C ALA A 146 -5.14 20.62 -4.42
N VAL A 147 -4.45 21.13 -3.39
CA VAL A 147 -4.35 22.59 -3.16
C VAL A 147 -3.60 23.28 -4.30
N LEU A 148 -2.51 22.70 -4.81
CA LEU A 148 -1.76 23.25 -5.94
C LEU A 148 -2.63 23.37 -7.21
N SER A 149 -3.60 22.48 -7.39
CA SER A 149 -4.57 22.56 -8.49
C SER A 149 -5.80 23.43 -8.21
N GLY A 150 -5.87 24.09 -7.04
CA GLY A 150 -6.97 24.96 -6.63
C GLY A 150 -8.15 24.25 -5.96
N CYS A 151 -7.99 23.00 -5.56
CA CYS A 151 -8.99 22.23 -4.83
C CYS A 151 -8.83 22.34 -3.31
N SER A 152 -9.77 21.75 -2.57
CA SER A 152 -9.72 21.66 -1.11
C SER A 152 -8.54 20.79 -0.64
N PRO A 153 -7.90 21.11 0.51
CA PRO A 153 -6.94 20.22 1.16
C PRO A 153 -7.60 18.99 1.82
N GLU A 154 -8.93 18.91 1.88
CA GLU A 154 -9.63 17.81 2.55
C GLU A 154 -9.98 16.68 1.55
N PRO A 155 -9.78 15.39 1.95
CA PRO A 155 -9.19 14.95 3.21
C PRO A 155 -7.67 15.19 3.27
N ARG A 156 -7.16 15.56 4.45
CA ARG A 156 -5.71 15.71 4.67
C ARG A 156 -5.03 14.37 4.90
N ILE A 157 -3.73 14.33 4.60
CA ILE A 157 -2.88 13.17 4.84
C ILE A 157 -2.02 13.42 6.08
N VAL A 158 -2.11 12.51 7.05
CA VAL A 158 -1.21 12.41 8.20
C VAL A 158 -0.29 11.20 7.97
N PRO A 159 1.04 11.38 7.87
CA PRO A 159 1.93 10.28 7.54
C PRO A 159 2.21 9.38 8.75
N PHE A 160 2.00 8.09 8.57
CA PHE A 160 2.44 7.05 9.50
C PHE A 160 3.51 6.20 8.82
N ARG A 161 4.64 6.05 9.48
CA ARG A 161 5.72 5.16 9.07
C ARG A 161 5.49 3.79 9.70
N GLY A 162 5.61 2.76 8.88
CA GLY A 162 5.66 1.38 9.34
C GLY A 162 7.09 0.87 9.37
N GLU A 163 7.52 0.35 10.52
CA GLU A 163 8.81 -0.29 10.69
C GLU A 163 8.63 -1.81 10.68
N TYR A 164 9.62 -2.51 10.13
CA TYR A 164 9.64 -3.96 10.04
C TYR A 164 10.89 -4.50 10.72
N LEU A 165 10.73 -5.64 11.40
CA LEU A 165 11.85 -6.45 11.83
C LEU A 165 12.12 -7.54 10.78
N LEU A 166 13.39 -7.89 10.61
CA LEU A 166 13.79 -9.01 9.77
C LEU A 166 13.97 -10.25 10.64
N LEU A 167 13.30 -11.35 10.29
CA LEU A 167 13.52 -12.63 10.94
C LEU A 167 14.94 -13.12 10.61
N ARG A 168 15.62 -13.70 11.60
CA ARG A 168 16.94 -14.29 11.38
C ARG A 168 16.87 -15.33 10.25
N PRO A 169 17.80 -15.33 9.27
CA PRO A 169 17.74 -16.22 8.12
C PRO A 169 17.61 -17.71 8.48
N GLU A 170 18.26 -18.15 9.56
CA GLU A 170 18.22 -19.54 10.02
C GLU A 170 16.84 -19.96 10.54
N LYS A 171 15.94 -18.99 10.78
CA LYS A 171 14.58 -19.17 11.28
C LYS A 171 13.51 -18.93 10.21
N SER A 172 13.87 -18.47 9.00
CA SER A 172 12.90 -18.22 7.92
C SER A 172 12.08 -19.45 7.53
N HIS A 173 12.62 -20.65 7.71
CA HIS A 173 11.91 -21.91 7.46
C HIS A 173 10.66 -22.13 8.34
N LEU A 174 10.52 -21.37 9.43
CA LEU A 174 9.37 -21.45 10.32
C LEU A 174 8.08 -20.87 9.71
N VAL A 175 8.20 -20.08 8.64
CA VAL A 175 7.08 -19.38 8.00
C VAL A 175 7.04 -19.75 6.52
N ARG A 176 5.99 -20.45 6.08
CA ARG A 176 5.86 -20.93 4.69
C ARG A 176 5.06 -19.95 3.81
N GLY A 177 4.14 -19.22 4.41
CA GLY A 177 3.21 -18.28 3.80
C GLY A 177 2.96 -17.06 4.69
N ASN A 178 1.95 -16.26 4.35
CA ASN A 178 1.63 -15.07 5.13
C ASN A 178 0.89 -15.44 6.42
N ILE A 179 1.29 -14.93 7.58
CA ILE A 179 0.62 -15.20 8.86
C ILE A 179 0.24 -13.88 9.52
N TYR A 180 -1.05 -13.70 9.75
CA TYR A 180 -1.67 -12.46 10.22
C TYR A 180 -2.49 -12.74 11.50
N PRO A 181 -2.49 -11.84 12.49
CA PRO A 181 -3.42 -11.93 13.60
C PRO A 181 -4.84 -11.55 13.15
N VAL A 182 -5.84 -11.84 13.98
CA VAL A 182 -7.17 -11.26 13.80
C VAL A 182 -7.08 -9.74 14.01
N PRO A 183 -7.65 -8.91 13.11
CA PRO A 183 -7.62 -7.46 13.28
C PRO A 183 -8.23 -7.02 14.62
N ASP A 184 -7.50 -6.18 15.35
CA ASP A 184 -7.98 -5.60 16.60
C ASP A 184 -8.67 -4.24 16.35
N PRO A 185 -9.96 -4.08 16.65
CA PRO A 185 -10.65 -2.80 16.55
C PRO A 185 -10.03 -1.68 17.40
N GLN A 186 -9.33 -2.00 18.50
CA GLN A 186 -8.65 -1.01 19.33
C GLN A 186 -7.41 -0.43 18.63
N PHE A 187 -6.81 -1.21 17.72
CA PHE A 187 -5.62 -0.84 16.98
C PHE A 187 -5.76 -1.23 15.50
N PRO A 188 -6.67 -0.59 14.74
CA PRO A 188 -7.05 -1.04 13.40
C PRO A 188 -5.90 -1.02 12.37
N PHE A 189 -4.79 -0.34 12.68
CA PHE A 189 -3.60 -0.23 11.84
C PHE A 189 -2.41 -1.05 12.37
N LEU A 190 -2.55 -1.71 13.53
CA LEU A 190 -1.48 -2.45 14.17
C LEU A 190 -1.77 -3.96 14.12
N GLY A 191 -0.90 -4.66 13.42
CA GLY A 191 -0.88 -6.11 13.37
C GLY A 191 0.48 -6.55 12.88
N VAL A 192 1.24 -7.23 13.74
CA VAL A 192 2.55 -7.76 13.32
C VAL A 192 2.29 -8.95 12.42
N HIS A 193 2.47 -8.76 11.11
CA HIS A 193 2.36 -9.82 10.12
C HIS A 193 3.70 -10.50 9.95
N PHE A 194 3.69 -11.80 9.69
CA PHE A 194 4.83 -12.49 9.10
C PHE A 194 4.62 -12.57 7.59
N THR A 195 5.51 -11.95 6.84
CA THR A 195 5.40 -11.84 5.39
C THR A 195 6.67 -12.39 4.73
N PRO A 196 6.63 -13.60 4.13
CA PRO A 196 7.74 -14.08 3.33
C PRO A 196 7.93 -13.18 2.10
N ARG A 197 9.17 -13.03 1.68
CA ARG A 197 9.58 -12.20 0.55
C ARG A 197 10.07 -13.06 -0.60
N MET A 198 10.16 -12.46 -1.79
CA MET A 198 10.57 -13.19 -3.00
C MET A 198 12.02 -13.69 -2.94
N ASP A 199 12.87 -13.02 -2.16
CA ASP A 199 14.28 -13.37 -1.88
C ASP A 199 14.45 -14.40 -0.73
N GLY A 200 13.36 -14.79 -0.07
CA GLY A 200 13.38 -15.74 1.04
C GLY A 200 13.49 -15.11 2.43
N GLU A 201 13.59 -13.78 2.52
CA GLU A 201 13.45 -13.09 3.80
C GLU A 201 12.04 -13.22 4.38
N VAL A 202 11.90 -13.07 5.70
CA VAL A 202 10.60 -12.99 6.37
C VAL A 202 10.56 -11.71 7.19
N TRP A 203 9.65 -10.82 6.82
CA TRP A 203 9.48 -9.53 7.50
C TRP A 203 8.38 -9.64 8.55
N LEU A 204 8.60 -9.00 9.70
CA LEU A 204 7.67 -8.89 10.81
C LEU A 204 7.20 -7.45 10.94
N GLY A 205 5.89 -7.20 10.79
CA GLY A 205 5.32 -5.87 10.92
C GLY A 205 4.19 -5.59 9.91
N PRO A 206 3.91 -4.32 9.60
CA PRO A 206 4.52 -3.13 10.19
C PRO A 206 3.97 -2.81 11.59
N ASN A 207 4.73 -2.05 12.38
CA ASN A 207 4.13 -1.21 13.41
C ASN A 207 3.52 0.07 12.78
N ALA A 208 2.95 0.97 13.58
CA ALA A 208 2.48 2.26 13.11
C ALA A 208 3.05 3.38 13.99
N VAL A 209 3.94 4.18 13.44
CA VAL A 209 4.60 5.29 14.13
C VAL A 209 4.28 6.59 13.40
N LEU A 210 3.82 7.61 14.12
CA LEU A 210 3.61 8.94 13.52
C LEU A 210 4.94 9.45 12.95
N ALA A 211 4.96 9.76 11.66
CA ALA A 211 6.15 10.31 11.01
C ALA A 211 6.09 11.83 11.04
N LEU A 212 7.22 12.48 11.32
CA LEU A 212 7.34 13.95 11.31
C LEU A 212 7.76 14.49 9.93
N ALA A 213 7.78 13.62 8.93
CA ALA A 213 7.95 13.92 7.51
C ALA A 213 7.15 12.90 6.68
N ARG A 214 6.54 13.34 5.56
CA ARG A 214 5.79 12.48 4.64
C ARG A 214 6.68 11.42 4.00
N GLU A 215 7.94 11.75 3.69
CA GLU A 215 8.95 10.80 3.21
C GLU A 215 10.03 10.55 4.27
N GLY A 216 9.66 10.53 5.55
CA GLY A 216 10.56 10.18 6.64
C GLY A 216 10.68 8.67 6.81
N TYR A 217 11.82 8.09 6.40
CA TYR A 217 12.09 6.66 6.53
C TYR A 217 12.90 6.33 7.79
N SER A 218 13.63 7.30 8.34
CA SER A 218 14.41 7.19 9.58
C SER A 218 13.71 7.83 10.77
N ALA A 219 14.02 7.38 11.99
CA ALA A 219 13.37 7.89 13.20
C ALA A 219 13.67 9.38 13.48
N THR A 220 14.77 9.89 12.91
CA THR A 220 15.22 11.27 13.03
C THR A 220 14.77 12.16 11.88
N ASP A 221 14.11 11.60 10.85
CA ASP A 221 13.67 12.38 9.70
C ASP A 221 12.58 13.36 10.13
N PHE A 222 12.81 14.64 9.83
CA PHE A 222 11.96 15.72 10.25
C PHE A 222 11.75 16.71 9.10
N ASN A 223 10.50 17.08 8.85
CA ASN A 223 10.14 18.13 7.93
C ASN A 223 9.24 19.14 8.63
N TRP A 224 9.70 20.40 8.68
CA TRP A 224 9.00 21.45 9.41
C TRP A 224 7.63 21.80 8.82
N GLU A 225 7.47 21.71 7.50
CA GLU A 225 6.20 21.98 6.82
C GLU A 225 5.19 20.87 7.14
N ASP A 226 5.62 19.61 7.02
CA ASP A 226 4.81 18.43 7.36
C ASP A 226 4.38 18.47 8.84
N PHE A 227 5.32 18.76 9.75
CA PHE A 227 5.05 18.85 11.18
C PHE A 227 3.99 19.91 11.53
N LYS A 228 4.05 21.10 10.92
CA LYS A 228 3.04 22.15 11.14
C LYS A 228 1.65 21.72 10.68
N GLU A 229 1.55 20.99 9.58
CA GLU A 229 0.27 20.48 9.09
C GLU A 229 -0.30 19.45 10.06
N ILE A 230 0.54 18.55 10.58
CA ILE A 230 0.15 17.55 11.59
C ILE A 230 -0.43 18.24 12.83
N LEU A 231 0.24 19.27 13.38
CA LEU A 231 -0.22 20.00 14.57
C LEU A 231 -1.57 20.71 14.37
N ARG A 232 -1.91 21.08 13.14
CA ARG A 232 -3.18 21.74 12.79
C ARG A 232 -4.33 20.74 12.60
N PHE A 233 -4.04 19.44 12.67
CA PHE A 233 -5.04 18.40 12.50
C PHE A 233 -5.86 18.21 13.78
N ARG A 234 -7.15 18.56 13.73
CA ARG A 234 -8.05 18.63 14.91
C ARG A 234 -8.30 17.31 15.64
N TYR A 235 -7.98 16.17 15.04
CA TYR A 235 -8.17 14.84 15.66
C TYR A 235 -6.92 14.31 16.37
N LEU A 236 -5.79 15.04 16.32
CA LEU A 236 -4.57 14.75 17.08
C LEU A 236 -4.40 15.67 18.30
N GLN A 237 -5.36 16.55 18.55
CA GLN A 237 -5.50 17.40 19.73
C GLN A 237 -6.61 16.84 20.62
#